data_AF-A0A3A9J508-F1
#
_entry.id   AF-A0A3A9J508-F1
#
_cell.length_a   1.000
_cell.length_b   1.000
_cell.length_c   1.000
_cell.angle_alpha   90.00
_cell.angle_beta   90.00
_cell.angle_gamma   90.00
#
_symmetry.space_group_name_H-M   'P 1'
#
loop_
_entity.id
_entity.type
_entity.pdbx_description
1 polymer ?
#
loop_
_entity_poly.entity_id
_entity_poly.type
_entity_poly.pdbx_seq_one_letter_code
_entity_poly.pdbx_strand_id
1 'polypeptide(L)'
;MTTAAEFFAQADALPFAPLEQVLAPGGLVVLAPHPDDESLGCGGLLAAAAQAGRAVAVVFVSDGGASHPRSRRYPRLALRRLREAEALAALAALGLP
;
A
#
# COMPACT_ATOMS: atom_id res chain seq x y z
N MET A 1 -7.77 -6.35 -23.72
CA MET A 1 -6.71 -5.97 -22.76
C MET A 1 -6.70 -4.46 -22.75
N THR A 2 -6.96 -3.83 -21.60
CA THR A 2 -6.92 -2.36 -21.47
C THR A 2 -5.45 -1.91 -21.56
N THR A 3 -5.17 -0.89 -22.36
CA THR A 3 -3.85 -0.27 -22.42
C THR A 3 -3.59 0.56 -21.15
N ALA A 4 -2.32 0.85 -20.84
CA ALA A 4 -2.00 1.74 -19.72
C ALA A 4 -2.65 3.12 -19.87
N ALA A 5 -2.70 3.66 -21.09
CA ALA A 5 -3.33 4.95 -21.37
C ALA A 5 -4.83 4.93 -21.09
N GLU A 6 -5.53 3.87 -21.51
CA GLU A 6 -6.96 3.69 -21.22
C GLU A 6 -7.22 3.52 -19.71
N PHE A 7 -6.35 2.79 -19.01
CA PHE A 7 -6.45 2.65 -17.55
C PHE A 7 -6.34 4.00 -16.84
N PHE A 8 -5.35 4.84 -17.20
CA PHE A 8 -5.19 6.16 -16.59
C PHE A 8 -6.35 7.11 -16.92
N ALA A 9 -6.82 7.12 -18.18
CA ALA A 9 -7.99 7.91 -18.55
C ALA A 9 -9.26 7.50 -17.77
N GLN A 10 -9.42 6.21 -17.47
CA GLN A 10 -10.51 5.71 -16.62
C GLN A 10 -10.31 6.12 -15.15
N ALA A 11 -9.08 6.05 -14.65
CA ALA A 11 -8.74 6.46 -13.29
C ALA A 11 -9.00 7.96 -13.06
N ASP A 12 -8.64 8.81 -14.02
CA ASP A 12 -8.88 10.26 -13.98
C ASP A 12 -10.37 10.62 -13.99
N ALA A 13 -11.21 9.73 -14.52
CA ALA A 13 -12.66 9.90 -14.54
C ALA A 13 -13.36 9.38 -13.28
N LEU A 14 -12.64 8.74 -12.35
CA LEU A 14 -13.24 8.25 -11.10
C LEU A 14 -13.66 9.44 -10.21
N PRO A 15 -14.79 9.31 -9.48
CA PRO A 15 -15.23 10.35 -8.58
C PRO A 15 -14.25 10.52 -7.41
N PHE A 16 -13.95 11.76 -7.07
CA PHE A 16 -13.19 12.10 -5.86
C PHE A 16 -14.15 12.37 -4.70
N ALA A 17 -13.80 11.88 -3.52
CA ALA A 17 -14.56 12.12 -2.29
C ALA A 17 -13.60 12.54 -1.16
N PRO A 18 -14.01 13.44 -0.26
CA PRO A 18 -13.24 13.77 0.94
C PRO A 18 -13.16 12.55 1.88
N LEU A 19 -12.13 12.53 2.73
CA LEU A 19 -11.81 11.40 3.60
C LEU A 19 -13.01 10.96 4.45
N GLU A 20 -13.79 11.91 4.96
CA GLU A 20 -14.94 11.68 5.85
C GLU A 20 -16.12 11.00 5.16
N GLN A 21 -16.17 11.05 3.82
CA GLN A 21 -17.17 10.31 3.04
C GLN A 21 -16.71 8.88 2.74
N VAL A 22 -15.40 8.62 2.77
CA VAL A 22 -14.81 7.29 2.51
C VAL A 22 -14.66 6.49 3.81
N LEU A 23 -14.31 7.16 4.91
CA LEU A 23 -14.07 6.55 6.21
C LEU A 23 -15.06 7.03 7.26
N ALA A 24 -15.63 6.10 8.00
CA ALA A 24 -16.39 6.41 9.20
C ALA A 24 -15.47 7.02 10.28
N PRO A 25 -16.02 7.75 11.28
CA PRO A 25 -15.26 8.20 12.43
C PRO A 25 -14.55 7.03 13.14
N GLY A 26 -13.27 7.19 13.44
CA GLY A 26 -12.47 6.18 14.14
C GLY A 26 -11.09 5.99 13.52
N GLY A 27 -10.61 4.74 13.53
CA GLY A 27 -9.34 4.35 12.91
C GLY A 27 -9.52 3.54 11.63
N LEU A 28 -8.42 3.35 10.90
CA LEU A 28 -8.34 2.62 9.64
C LEU A 28 -7.43 1.40 9.82
N VAL A 29 -7.89 0.22 9.39
CA VAL A 29 -7.04 -0.96 9.23
C VAL A 29 -7.05 -1.36 7.77
N VAL A 30 -5.86 -1.46 7.16
CA VAL A 30 -5.66 -1.95 5.80
C VAL A 30 -5.07 -3.35 5.86
N LEU A 31 -5.71 -4.31 5.20
CA LEU A 31 -5.16 -5.65 4.99
C LEU A 31 -4.57 -5.74 3.59
N ALA A 32 -3.26 -5.91 3.51
CA ALA A 32 -2.51 -5.98 2.26
C ALA A 32 -1.97 -7.40 2.06
N PRO A 33 -2.23 -8.07 0.93
CA PRO A 33 -1.71 -9.41 0.68
C PRO A 33 -0.16 -9.48 0.77
N HIS A 34 0.54 -8.49 0.20
CA HIS A 34 1.99 -8.39 0.21
C HIS A 34 2.48 -6.95 0.52
N PRO A 35 3.76 -6.79 0.89
CA PRO A 35 4.41 -5.49 1.07
C PRO A 35 4.55 -4.65 -0.20
N ASP A 36 3.60 -3.76 -0.51
CA ASP A 36 3.52 -2.84 -1.68
C ASP A 36 2.05 -2.59 -2.04
N ASP A 37 1.21 -3.60 -1.84
CA ASP A 37 -0.22 -3.57 -2.16
C ASP A 37 -0.94 -2.42 -1.43
N GLU A 38 -0.54 -2.06 -0.20
CA GLU A 38 -1.08 -0.95 0.57
C GLU A 38 -0.74 0.40 -0.09
N SER A 39 0.50 0.53 -0.55
CA SER A 39 1.01 1.76 -1.16
C SER A 39 0.39 1.97 -2.54
N LEU A 40 0.35 0.91 -3.35
CA LEU A 40 -0.20 0.93 -4.71
C LEU A 40 -1.73 1.00 -4.73
N GLY A 41 -2.39 0.29 -3.81
CA GLY A 41 -3.85 0.20 -3.78
C GLY A 41 -4.52 1.37 -3.07
N CYS A 42 -3.94 1.85 -1.96
CA CYS A 42 -4.59 2.86 -1.12
C CYS A 42 -3.64 3.84 -0.43
N GLY A 43 -2.42 4.06 -0.96
CA GLY A 43 -1.43 4.95 -0.36
C GLY A 43 -1.95 6.37 -0.13
N GLY A 44 -2.74 6.91 -1.08
CA GLY A 44 -3.38 8.21 -0.92
C GLY A 44 -4.35 8.27 0.27
N LEU A 45 -5.12 7.20 0.51
CA LEU A 45 -6.04 7.09 1.64
C LEU A 45 -5.29 6.99 2.98
N LEU A 46 -4.22 6.17 3.02
CA LEU A 46 -3.35 6.04 4.19
C LEU A 46 -2.73 7.39 4.58
N ALA A 47 -2.18 8.12 3.61
CA ALA A 47 -1.59 9.44 3.84
C ALA A 47 -2.63 10.46 4.30
N ALA A 48 -3.82 10.50 3.70
CA ALA A 48 -4.89 11.41 4.13
C ALA A 48 -5.36 11.08 5.56
N ALA A 49 -5.50 9.79 5.90
CA ALA A 49 -5.88 9.36 7.24
C ALA A 49 -4.81 9.73 8.28
N ALA A 50 -3.53 9.54 7.96
CA ALA A 50 -2.42 9.96 8.82
C ALA A 50 -2.41 11.48 9.06
N GLN A 51 -2.56 12.27 7.99
CA GLN A 51 -2.63 13.75 8.07
C GLN A 51 -3.83 14.24 8.90
N ALA A 52 -4.96 13.54 8.82
CA ALA A 52 -6.14 13.81 9.63
C ALA A 52 -6.02 13.31 11.10
N GLY A 53 -4.84 12.80 11.51
CA GLY A 53 -4.59 12.32 12.87
C GLY A 53 -5.37 11.05 13.23
N ARG A 54 -5.79 10.26 12.23
CA ARG A 54 -6.50 9.00 12.48
C ARG A 54 -5.51 7.93 12.97
N ALA A 55 -5.99 7.03 13.81
CA ALA A 55 -5.25 5.82 14.14
C ALA A 55 -5.27 4.88 12.91
N VAL A 56 -4.12 4.59 12.34
CA VAL A 56 -3.99 3.75 11.13
C VAL A 56 -3.09 2.56 11.42
N ALA A 57 -3.50 1.38 10.95
CA ALA A 57 -2.68 0.18 10.97
C ALA A 57 -2.70 -0.51 9.60
N VAL A 58 -1.56 -1.07 9.20
CA VAL A 58 -1.45 -1.92 8.01
C VAL A 58 -1.04 -3.32 8.45
N VAL A 59 -1.75 -4.32 7.94
CA VAL A 59 -1.47 -5.73 8.18
C VAL A 59 -1.07 -6.37 6.85
N PHE A 60 0.20 -6.79 6.78
CA PHE A 60 0.69 -7.60 5.67
C PHE A 60 0.38 -9.07 5.92
N VAL A 61 -0.39 -9.69 5.03
CA VAL A 61 -0.79 -11.10 5.16
C VAL A 61 0.38 -12.04 4.87
N SER A 62 1.33 -11.62 4.04
CA SER A 62 2.53 -12.39 3.70
C SER A 62 3.80 -11.54 3.73
N ASP A 63 4.95 -12.21 3.74
CA ASP A 63 6.27 -11.57 3.74
C ASP A 63 6.78 -11.16 2.34
N GLY A 64 6.00 -11.41 1.28
CA GLY A 64 6.37 -11.10 -0.11
C GLY A 64 7.61 -11.83 -0.67
N GLY A 65 8.24 -12.69 0.13
CA GLY A 65 9.55 -13.29 -0.19
C GLY A 65 9.51 -14.38 -1.26
N ALA A 66 8.31 -14.85 -1.63
CA ALA A 66 8.11 -15.85 -2.67
C ALA A 66 7.95 -15.27 -4.09
N SER A 67 7.95 -13.94 -4.25
CA SER A 67 7.69 -13.27 -5.53
C SER A 67 8.67 -13.62 -6.65
N HIS A 68 9.91 -13.97 -6.33
CA HIS A 68 10.97 -14.26 -7.32
C HIS A 68 11.61 -15.63 -7.08
N PRO A 69 10.86 -16.73 -7.33
CA PRO A 69 11.38 -18.07 -7.10
C PRO A 69 12.60 -18.31 -8.02
N ARG A 70 13.71 -18.76 -7.42
CA ARG A 70 15.01 -19.04 -8.08
C ARG A 70 15.88 -17.81 -8.40
N SER A 71 15.54 -16.62 -7.91
CA SER A 71 16.45 -15.46 -8.05
C SER A 71 17.76 -15.71 -7.29
N ARG A 72 18.89 -15.60 -7.99
CA ARG A 72 20.23 -15.66 -7.37
C ARG A 72 20.58 -14.36 -6.65
N ARG A 73 20.07 -13.23 -7.14
CA ARG A 73 20.28 -11.89 -6.55
C ARG A 73 19.39 -11.64 -5.35
N TYR A 74 18.18 -12.19 -5.36
CA TYR A 74 17.20 -12.05 -4.29
C TYR A 74 16.72 -13.41 -3.77
N PRO A 75 17.57 -14.16 -3.04
CA PRO A 75 17.13 -15.36 -2.33
C PRO A 75 15.98 -15.04 -1.36
N ARG A 76 15.03 -15.97 -1.14
CA ARG A 76 13.80 -15.76 -0.33
C ARG A 76 14.02 -14.96 0.95
N LEU A 77 14.99 -15.35 1.78
CA LEU A 77 15.25 -14.69 3.08
C LEU A 77 15.81 -13.27 2.92
N ALA A 78 16.64 -13.03 1.90
CA ALA A 78 17.16 -11.70 1.60
C ALA A 78 16.05 -10.80 1.05
N LEU A 79 15.20 -11.35 0.15
CA LEU A 79 14.06 -10.63 -0.40
C LEU A 79 13.02 -10.28 0.65
N ARG A 80 12.71 -11.21 1.56
CA ARG A 80 11.86 -10.93 2.73
C ARG A 80 12.35 -9.71 3.52
N ARG A 81 13.63 -9.72 3.93
CA ARG A 81 14.20 -8.62 4.75
C ARG A 81 14.19 -7.30 3.99
N LEU A 82 14.49 -7.34 2.70
CA LEU A 82 14.43 -6.16 1.84
C LEU A 82 13.01 -5.60 1.79
N ARG A 83 12.01 -6.44 1.52
CA ARG A 83 10.61 -6.02 1.44
C ARG A 83 10.04 -5.54 2.78
N GLU A 84 10.43 -6.16 3.90
CA GLU A 84 10.08 -5.66 5.24
C GLU A 84 10.65 -4.24 5.46
N ALA A 85 11.90 -3.98 5.07
CA ALA A 85 12.50 -2.66 5.17
C ALA A 85 11.85 -1.64 4.21
N GLU A 86 11.56 -2.05 2.98
CA GLU A 86 10.86 -1.22 1.98
C GLU A 86 9.45 -0.86 2.45
N ALA A 87 8.70 -1.79 3.05
CA ALA A 87 7.38 -1.54 3.61
C ALA A 87 7.42 -0.50 4.73
N LEU A 88 8.33 -0.65 5.68
CA LEU A 88 8.49 0.32 6.77
C LEU A 88 8.85 1.71 6.23
N ALA A 89 9.74 1.78 5.23
CA ALA A 89 10.09 3.05 4.59
C ALA A 89 8.91 3.67 3.83
N ALA A 90 8.09 2.85 3.15
CA ALA A 90 6.90 3.31 2.47
C ALA A 90 5.84 3.84 3.45
N LEU A 91 5.55 3.11 4.53
CA LEU A 91 4.64 3.55 5.58
C LEU A 91 5.12 4.86 6.23
N ALA A 92 6.42 4.97 6.51
CA ALA A 92 7.01 6.22 7.01
C ALA A 92 6.83 7.39 6.03
N ALA A 93 7.01 7.16 4.73
CA ALA A 93 6.77 8.17 3.70
C ALA A 93 5.29 8.59 3.59
N LEU A 94 4.36 7.72 4.00
CA LEU A 94 2.93 8.01 4.11
C LEU A 94 2.54 8.66 5.45
N GLY A 95 3.48 8.91 6.35
CA GLY A 95 3.24 9.54 7.65
C GLY A 95 2.79 8.56 8.75
N LEU A 96 3.05 7.27 8.56
CA LEU A 96 2.75 6.20 9.51
C LEU A 96 3.99 5.77 10.30
N PRO A 97 3.84 5.27 11.54
CA PRO A 97 4.95 4.80 12.36
C PRO A 97 5.60 3.52 11.84
#